data_AF-A0A6I0Z8F3-F1
#
_entry.id   AF-A0A6I0Z8F3-F1
#
_cell.length_a   1.000
_cell.length_b   1.000
_cell.length_c   1.000
_cell.angle_alpha   90.00
_cell.angle_beta   90.00
_cell.angle_gamma   90.00
#
_symmetry.space_group_name_H-M   'P 1'
#
loop_
_entity.id
_entity.type
_entity.pdbx_description
1 polymer ?
#
loop_
_entity_poly.entity_id
_entity_poly.type
_entity_poly.pdbx_seq_one_letter_code
_entity_poly.pdbx_strand_id
1 'polypeptide(L)'
;MNVKIQGGGNGTYANTGSCVAVTNYLQHEDLERMKKGEEVQPFFNQFRDYVSSREVTFKIDNNKAKLSQTDAKFYVITVSPSEKELRCMGRTPQERAEALQWYIRQDVMRNYAEGFGKGLRSDDVEYYAKIHFNRDG
;
A
#
# COMPACT_ATOMS: atom_id res chain seq x y z
N MET A 1 15.14 -4.80 -6.58
CA MET A 1 13.80 -4.78 -5.95
C MET A 1 12.78 -5.23 -6.96
N ASN A 2 11.79 -6.03 -6.55
CA ASN A 2 10.68 -6.44 -7.42
C ASN A 2 9.45 -5.55 -7.15
N VAL A 3 8.81 -5.03 -8.20
CA VAL A 3 7.58 -4.24 -8.08
C VAL A 3 6.53 -4.88 -8.99
N LYS A 4 5.35 -5.15 -8.44
CA LYS A 4 4.19 -5.67 -9.18
C LYS A 4 3.01 -4.71 -9.02
N ILE A 5 2.28 -4.48 -10.09
CA ILE A 5 1.04 -3.72 -10.07
C ILE A 5 -0.10 -4.68 -10.37
N GLN A 6 -1.10 -4.71 -9.51
CA GLN A 6 -2.27 -5.57 -9.60
C GLN A 6 -3.53 -4.71 -9.70
N GLY A 7 -4.45 -5.15 -10.56
CA GLY A 7 -5.75 -4.52 -10.76
C GLY A 7 -6.47 -5.18 -11.94
N GLY A 8 -7.79 -5.33 -11.80
CA GLY A 8 -8.67 -5.90 -12.83
C GLY A 8 -9.15 -7.31 -12.50
N GLY A 9 -10.15 -7.77 -13.27
CA GLY A 9 -10.75 -9.10 -13.08
C GLY A 9 -11.67 -9.21 -11.85
N ASN A 10 -11.87 -10.44 -11.38
CA ASN A 10 -12.67 -10.78 -10.19
C ASN A 10 -11.76 -11.14 -9.00
N GLY A 11 -12.28 -11.02 -7.77
CA GLY A 11 -11.58 -11.41 -6.55
C GLY A 11 -10.99 -10.24 -5.76
N THR A 12 -10.02 -10.52 -4.88
CA THR A 12 -9.49 -9.56 -3.88
C THR A 12 -8.94 -8.26 -4.50
N TYR A 13 -8.36 -8.35 -5.70
CA TYR A 13 -7.75 -7.24 -6.43
C TYR A 13 -8.65 -6.66 -7.54
N ALA A 14 -9.93 -7.08 -7.59
CA ALA A 14 -10.91 -6.49 -8.50
C ALA A 14 -11.06 -5.00 -8.18
N ASN A 15 -10.90 -4.15 -9.19
CA ASN A 15 -10.65 -2.73 -8.95
C ASN A 15 -11.68 -1.79 -9.57
N THR A 16 -12.78 -2.28 -10.14
CA THR A 16 -13.88 -1.44 -10.62
C THR A 16 -14.88 -1.10 -9.52
N GLY A 17 -14.90 -1.89 -8.44
CA GLY A 17 -15.75 -1.73 -7.26
C GLY A 17 -15.03 -1.14 -6.05
N SER A 18 -15.52 -1.49 -4.87
CA SER A 18 -14.96 -1.07 -3.59
C SER A 18 -13.62 -1.77 -3.30
N CYS A 19 -12.70 -1.08 -2.63
CA CYS A 19 -11.43 -1.67 -2.18
C CYS A 19 -11.55 -2.48 -0.88
N VAL A 20 -12.76 -2.65 -0.30
CA VAL A 20 -13.00 -3.43 0.93
C VAL A 20 -12.29 -4.79 0.94
N ALA A 21 -12.35 -5.54 -0.16
CA ALA A 21 -11.76 -6.87 -0.23
C ALA A 21 -10.24 -6.81 0.00
N VAL A 22 -9.57 -5.85 -0.66
CA VAL A 22 -8.13 -5.64 -0.54
C VAL A 22 -7.76 -5.09 0.84
N THR A 23 -8.50 -4.13 1.38
CA THR A 23 -8.19 -3.56 2.70
C THR A 23 -8.36 -4.59 3.80
N ASN A 24 -9.37 -5.47 3.70
CA ASN A 24 -9.58 -6.57 4.63
C ASN A 24 -8.47 -7.62 4.54
N TYR A 25 -8.07 -7.98 3.31
CA TYR A 25 -6.94 -8.89 3.09
C TYR A 25 -5.65 -8.33 3.69
N LEU A 26 -5.33 -7.07 3.41
CA LEU A 26 -4.13 -6.40 3.93
C LEU A 26 -4.14 -6.25 5.45
N GLN A 27 -5.31 -6.15 6.08
CA GLN A 27 -5.46 -6.07 7.54
C GLN A 27 -5.27 -7.42 8.24
N HIS A 28 -5.39 -8.55 7.53
CA HIS A 28 -5.35 -9.88 8.16
C HIS A 28 -4.05 -10.14 8.94
N GLU A 29 -2.89 -9.69 8.41
CA GLU A 29 -1.60 -9.87 9.09
C GLU A 29 -1.55 -9.15 10.45
N ASP A 30 -2.18 -7.98 10.61
CA ASP A 30 -2.24 -7.29 11.91
C ASP A 30 -2.98 -8.13 12.95
N LEU A 31 -4.09 -8.75 12.55
CA LEU A 31 -4.88 -9.56 13.47
C LEU A 31 -4.10 -10.77 13.97
N GLU A 32 -3.27 -11.36 13.11
CA GLU A 32 -2.37 -12.46 13.50
C GLU A 32 -1.25 -11.98 14.43
N ARG A 33 -0.65 -10.83 14.14
CA ARG A 33 0.37 -10.20 14.99
C ARG A 33 -0.16 -9.82 16.37
N MET A 34 -1.35 -9.21 16.42
CA MET A 34 -2.03 -8.90 17.70
C MET A 34 -2.24 -10.15 18.54
N LYS A 35 -2.67 -11.27 17.93
CA LYS A 35 -2.84 -12.55 18.64
C LYS A 35 -1.52 -13.10 19.20
N LYS A 36 -0.40 -12.81 18.54
CA LYS A 36 0.95 -13.19 18.96
C LYS A 36 1.60 -12.19 19.92
N GLY A 37 0.95 -11.07 20.23
CA GLY A 37 1.52 -9.99 21.03
C GLY A 37 2.60 -9.18 20.31
N GLU A 38 2.65 -9.26 18.98
CA GLU A 38 3.59 -8.55 18.13
C GLU A 38 3.06 -7.17 17.76
N GLU A 39 3.97 -6.26 17.42
CA GLU A 39 3.62 -4.92 16.95
C GLU A 39 2.92 -4.98 15.58
N VAL A 40 1.75 -4.34 15.52
CA VAL A 40 1.00 -4.14 14.28
C VAL A 40 1.55 -2.98 13.48
N GLN A 41 1.50 -3.09 12.16
CA GLN A 41 1.99 -2.05 11.27
C GLN A 41 0.80 -1.34 10.63
N PRO A 42 0.24 -0.28 11.21
CA PRO A 42 -0.96 0.37 10.66
C PRO A 42 -0.76 0.80 9.20
N PHE A 43 -1.87 1.09 8.50
CA PHE A 43 -1.75 1.76 7.21
C PHE A 43 -1.11 3.14 7.42
N PHE A 44 -0.32 3.57 6.45
CA PHE A 44 0.27 4.90 6.40
C PHE A 44 0.04 5.52 5.02
N ASN A 45 0.21 6.84 4.93
CA ASN A 45 0.26 7.56 3.66
C ASN A 45 1.44 8.54 3.67
N GLN A 46 1.48 9.50 2.75
CA GLN A 46 2.54 10.50 2.66
C GLN A 46 2.64 11.43 3.88
N PHE A 47 1.55 11.58 4.65
CA PHE A 47 1.47 12.54 5.75
C PHE A 47 1.35 11.90 7.14
N ARG A 48 0.78 10.70 7.22
CA ARG A 48 0.44 10.03 8.47
C ARG A 48 1.05 8.64 8.52
N ASP A 49 1.60 8.29 9.68
CA ASP A 49 2.10 6.95 9.98
C ASP A 49 0.98 6.00 10.45
N TYR A 50 -0.21 6.55 10.73
CA TYR A 50 -1.37 5.78 11.16
C TYR A 50 -2.66 6.22 10.45
N VAL A 51 -3.28 5.27 9.77
CA VAL A 51 -4.60 5.35 9.13
C VAL A 51 -5.33 4.03 9.38
N SER A 52 -6.61 4.11 9.77
CA SER A 52 -7.43 2.91 9.98
C SER A 52 -7.88 2.32 8.64
N SER A 53 -8.06 1.00 8.56
CA SER A 53 -8.57 0.34 7.34
C SER A 53 -9.90 0.92 6.87
N ARG A 54 -10.81 1.24 7.81
CA ARG A 54 -12.09 1.90 7.52
C ARG A 54 -11.90 3.26 6.84
N GLU A 55 -10.92 4.05 7.29
CA GLU A 55 -10.59 5.34 6.69
C GLU A 55 -10.01 5.15 5.29
N VAL A 56 -9.09 4.19 5.10
CA VAL A 56 -8.52 3.84 3.79
C VAL A 56 -9.64 3.50 2.81
N THR A 57 -10.54 2.58 3.19
CA THR A 57 -11.67 2.17 2.35
C THR A 57 -12.52 3.37 1.97
N PHE A 58 -12.91 4.18 2.96
CA PHE A 58 -13.77 5.34 2.72
C PHE A 58 -13.12 6.35 1.77
N LYS A 59 -11.85 6.67 1.96
CA LYS A 59 -11.13 7.66 1.15
C LYS A 59 -10.95 7.20 -0.29
N ILE A 60 -10.48 5.95 -0.48
CA ILE A 60 -10.28 5.38 -1.82
C ILE A 60 -11.61 5.22 -2.56
N ASP A 61 -12.63 4.67 -1.91
CA ASP A 61 -13.93 4.45 -2.56
C ASP A 61 -14.62 5.76 -2.96
N ASN A 62 -14.35 6.87 -2.27
CA ASN A 62 -14.91 8.18 -2.61
C ASN A 62 -14.05 8.99 -3.59
N ASN A 63 -12.81 8.57 -3.87
CA ASN A 63 -11.92 9.22 -4.85
C ASN A 63 -12.23 8.80 -6.30
N LYS A 64 -13.49 8.94 -6.73
CA LYS A 64 -13.96 8.45 -8.04
C LYS A 64 -14.83 9.43 -8.82
N ALA A 65 -14.75 10.73 -8.49
CA ALA A 65 -15.64 11.76 -9.01
C ALA A 65 -15.71 11.84 -10.56
N LYS A 66 -14.66 11.41 -11.27
CA LYS A 66 -14.58 11.44 -12.74
C LYS A 66 -14.51 10.04 -13.39
N LEU A 67 -14.82 8.98 -12.64
CA LEU A 67 -14.67 7.59 -13.11
C LEU A 67 -16.04 6.92 -13.30
N SER A 68 -16.28 6.36 -14.48
CA SER A 68 -17.46 5.56 -14.84
C SER A 68 -17.47 4.19 -14.14
N GLN A 69 -18.59 3.49 -14.10
CA GLN A 69 -18.71 2.22 -13.34
C GLN A 69 -17.69 1.14 -13.74
N THR A 70 -17.24 1.13 -15.00
CA THR A 70 -16.28 0.15 -15.53
C THR A 70 -14.83 0.58 -15.41
N ASP A 71 -14.56 1.83 -15.03
CA ASP A 71 -13.20 2.31 -14.84
C ASP A 71 -12.58 1.72 -13.57
N ALA A 72 -11.28 1.43 -13.64
CA ALA A 72 -10.48 1.12 -12.47
C ALA A 72 -10.53 2.28 -11.46
N LYS A 73 -10.85 1.96 -10.20
CA LYS A 73 -10.97 2.88 -9.06
C LYS A 73 -9.70 2.95 -8.24
N PHE A 74 -8.94 1.86 -8.21
CA PHE A 74 -7.69 1.77 -7.48
C PHE A 74 -6.75 0.78 -8.15
N TYR A 75 -5.49 0.79 -7.71
CA TYR A 75 -4.48 -0.19 -8.07
C TYR A 75 -3.74 -0.60 -6.80
N VAL A 76 -3.25 -1.84 -6.78
CA VAL A 76 -2.40 -2.32 -5.70
C VAL A 76 -0.97 -2.44 -6.23
N ILE A 77 -0.03 -1.85 -5.50
CA ILE A 77 1.39 -1.94 -5.84
C ILE A 77 2.07 -2.75 -4.74
N THR A 78 2.65 -3.88 -5.12
CA THR A 78 3.41 -4.75 -4.24
C THR A 78 4.88 -4.51 -4.48
N VAL A 79 5.56 -3.97 -3.46
CA VAL A 79 7.00 -3.71 -3.47
C VAL A 79 7.67 -4.79 -2.63
N SER A 80 8.48 -5.62 -3.27
CA SER A 80 9.17 -6.75 -2.64
C SER A 80 10.69 -6.58 -2.79
N PRO A 81 11.37 -6.01 -1.78
CA PRO A 81 12.82 -5.96 -1.75
C PRO A 81 13.40 -7.38 -1.62
N SER A 82 14.54 -7.61 -2.27
CA SER A 82 15.33 -8.82 -2.07
C SER A 82 15.91 -8.87 -0.65
N GLU A 83 16.30 -10.05 -0.20
CA GLU A 83 16.92 -10.20 1.12
C GLU A 83 18.23 -9.39 1.27
N LYS A 84 18.98 -9.24 0.17
CA LYS A 84 20.17 -8.39 0.13
C LYS A 84 19.82 -6.91 0.36
N GLU A 85 18.76 -6.42 -0.29
CA GLU A 85 18.28 -5.04 -0.12
C GLU A 85 17.77 -4.81 1.32
N LEU A 86 17.00 -5.76 1.87
CA LEU A 86 16.52 -5.68 3.26
C LEU A 86 17.67 -5.61 4.28
N ARG A 87 18.76 -6.34 4.06
CA ARG A 87 19.96 -6.26 4.91
C ARG A 87 20.63 -4.88 4.86
N CYS A 88 20.58 -4.21 3.72
CA CYS A 88 21.11 -2.85 3.58
C CYS A 88 20.18 -1.80 4.22
N MET A 89 18.88 -2.08 4.30
CA MET A 89 17.88 -1.17 4.89
C MET A 89 17.87 -1.17 6.42
N GLY A 90 18.22 -2.30 7.06
CA GLY A 90 18.24 -2.39 8.52
C GLY A 90 18.62 -3.78 9.02
N ARG A 91 19.04 -3.85 10.29
CA ARG A 91 19.38 -5.13 10.92
C ARG A 91 18.17 -5.76 11.57
N THR A 92 17.30 -4.95 12.16
CA THR A 92 16.06 -5.37 12.82
C THR A 92 14.85 -5.26 11.87
N PRO A 93 13.75 -6.00 12.14
CA PRO A 93 12.50 -5.85 11.40
C PRO A 93 11.95 -4.42 11.43
N GLN A 94 12.08 -3.72 12.57
CA GLN A 94 11.61 -2.36 12.78
C GLN A 94 12.36 -1.36 11.89
N GLU A 95 13.71 -1.37 11.95
CA GLU A 95 14.54 -0.51 11.09
C GLU A 95 14.23 -0.72 9.60
N ARG A 96 14.00 -1.98 9.19
CA ARG A 96 13.62 -2.31 7.82
C ARG A 96 12.25 -1.77 7.45
N ALA A 97 11.28 -1.84 8.35
CA ALA A 97 9.93 -1.32 8.13
C ALA A 97 9.95 0.21 7.99
N GLU A 98 10.67 0.90 8.87
CA GLU A 98 10.85 2.36 8.81
C GLU A 98 11.55 2.79 7.52
N ALA A 99 12.63 2.11 7.14
CA ALA A 99 13.34 2.36 5.89
C ALA A 99 12.46 2.12 4.65
N LEU A 100 11.64 1.06 4.66
CA LEU A 100 10.69 0.77 3.58
C LEU A 100 9.58 1.79 3.49
N GLN A 101 9.03 2.21 4.62
CA GLN A 101 8.02 3.25 4.69
C GLN A 101 8.55 4.56 4.11
N TRP A 102 9.79 4.94 4.44
CA TRP A 102 10.45 6.11 3.87
C TRP A 102 10.67 5.96 2.36
N TYR A 103 11.17 4.81 1.92
CA TYR A 103 11.38 4.52 0.50
C TYR A 103 10.07 4.56 -0.32
N ILE A 104 8.97 4.05 0.23
CA ILE A 104 7.65 4.12 -0.42
C ILE A 104 7.22 5.58 -0.62
N ARG A 105 7.40 6.42 0.41
CA ARG A 105 7.05 7.84 0.36
C ARG A 105 7.90 8.62 -0.64
N GLN A 106 9.22 8.43 -0.60
CA GLN A 106 10.16 9.30 -1.31
C GLN A 106 10.46 8.87 -2.74
N ASP A 107 10.45 7.56 -3.02
CA ASP A 107 10.88 7.03 -4.31
C ASP A 107 9.72 6.36 -5.04
N VAL A 108 9.03 5.39 -4.41
CA VAL A 108 8.00 4.61 -5.12
C VAL A 108 6.85 5.51 -5.57
N MET A 109 6.26 6.26 -4.64
CA MET A 109 5.11 7.09 -4.94
C MET A 109 5.46 8.36 -5.73
N ARG A 110 6.70 8.85 -5.60
CA ARG A 110 7.23 9.90 -6.47
C ARG A 110 7.27 9.43 -7.92
N ASN A 111 7.94 8.30 -8.17
CA ASN A 111 8.05 7.73 -9.51
C ASN A 111 6.67 7.34 -10.08
N TYR A 112 5.76 6.85 -9.23
CA TYR A 112 4.39 6.55 -9.63
C TYR A 112 3.62 7.81 -10.07
N ALA A 113 3.73 8.91 -9.32
CA ALA A 113 3.11 10.19 -9.67
C ALA A 113 3.69 10.77 -10.98
N GLU A 114 5.01 10.73 -11.13
CA GLU A 114 5.71 11.18 -12.34
C GLU A 114 5.31 10.35 -13.57
N GLY A 115 5.07 9.05 -13.39
CA GLY A 115 4.64 8.13 -14.44
C GLY A 115 3.32 8.52 -15.13
N PHE A 116 2.48 9.36 -14.52
CA PHE A 116 1.29 9.89 -15.18
C PHE A 116 1.61 10.94 -16.26
N GLY A 117 2.82 11.50 -16.28
CA GLY A 117 3.25 12.50 -17.28
C GLY A 117 2.49 13.83 -17.19
N LYS A 118 1.94 14.16 -16.02
CA LYS A 118 1.06 15.34 -15.80
C LYS A 118 1.62 16.36 -14.82
N GLY A 119 2.90 16.26 -14.46
CA GLY A 119 3.52 17.11 -13.43
C GLY A 119 2.94 16.88 -12.02
N LEU A 120 2.39 15.68 -11.77
CA LEU A 120 1.88 15.30 -10.45
C LEU A 120 3.04 14.98 -9.51
N ARG A 121 2.85 15.32 -8.24
CA ARG A 121 3.73 14.92 -7.13
C ARG A 121 3.13 13.76 -6.36
N SER A 122 3.95 13.09 -5.55
CA SER A 122 3.48 12.08 -4.60
C SER A 122 2.33 12.59 -3.70
N ASP A 123 2.36 13.88 -3.38
CA ASP A 123 1.37 14.56 -2.52
C ASP A 123 0.00 14.67 -3.20
N ASP A 124 -0.04 14.68 -4.54
CA ASP A 124 -1.27 14.74 -5.34
C ASP A 124 -1.94 13.36 -5.52
N VAL A 125 -1.27 12.28 -5.08
CA VAL A 125 -1.77 10.91 -5.19
C VAL A 125 -2.39 10.48 -3.86
N GLU A 126 -3.66 10.08 -3.91
CA GLU A 126 -4.33 9.41 -2.79
C GLU A 126 -3.86 7.96 -2.74
N TYR A 127 -2.96 7.64 -1.81
CA TYR A 127 -2.47 6.28 -1.59
C TYR A 127 -2.42 5.93 -0.11
N TYR A 128 -2.51 4.64 0.16
CA TYR A 128 -2.29 4.07 1.48
C TYR A 128 -1.45 2.82 1.32
N ALA A 129 -0.46 2.67 2.20
CA ALA A 129 0.49 1.58 2.18
C ALA A 129 0.57 0.93 3.55
N LYS A 130 1.07 -0.31 3.58
CA LYS A 130 1.22 -1.11 4.77
C LYS A 130 2.45 -2.01 4.59
N ILE A 131 3.21 -2.21 5.66
CA ILE A 131 4.35 -3.14 5.64
C ILE A 131 3.87 -4.51 6.10
N HIS A 132 4.12 -5.52 5.27
CA HIS A 132 3.95 -6.94 5.60
C HIS A 132 5.33 -7.59 5.75
N PHE A 133 5.46 -8.50 6.70
CA PHE A 133 6.74 -9.18 6.96
C PHE A 133 6.76 -10.59 6.40
N ASN A 134 5.59 -11.19 6.19
CA ASN A 134 5.47 -12.47 5.51
C ASN A 134 5.32 -12.24 4.01
N ARG A 135 5.98 -13.10 3.22
CA ARG A 135 5.90 -13.07 1.76
C ARG A 135 4.81 -14.00 1.19
N ASP A 136 4.04 -14.62 2.06
CA ASP A 136 2.98 -15.55 1.66
C ASP A 136 1.73 -14.74 1.28
N GLY A 137 1.59 -14.45 -0.02
CA GLY A 137 0.48 -13.70 -0.58
C GLY A 137 0.35 -13.88 -2.09
#